data_AF-A0AAU3GWR1-F1
#
_entry.id   AF-A0AAU3GWR1-F1
#
_cell.length_a   1.000
_cell.length_b   1.000
_cell.length_c   1.000
_cell.angle_alpha   90.00
_cell.angle_beta   90.00
_cell.angle_gamma   90.00
#
_symmetry.space_group_name_H-M   'P 1'
#
loop_
_entity.id
_entity.type
_entity.pdbx_description
1 polymer ?
#
loop_
_entity_poly.entity_id
_entity_poly.type
_entity_poly.pdbx_seq_one_letter_code
_entity_poly.pdbx_strand_id
1 'polypeptide(L)'
;MRTTNRLRTTLGLALAGVTVTLFTSACSTQDAVCGGDEYPVLRVSSAGSACASDDEEPPKGYARYPEGKVPERVDDKWDKYWQTRSIDENGKTIELPEKNG
;
A
#
# COMPACT_ATOMS: atom_id res chain seq x y z
N MET A 1 -78.64 15.72 -19.10
CA MET A 1 -78.28 14.28 -19.04
C MET A 1 -77.52 13.88 -20.30
N ARG A 2 -76.55 12.97 -20.14
CA ARG A 2 -75.56 12.39 -21.09
C ARG A 2 -74.18 13.09 -21.11
N THR A 3 -73.23 12.69 -20.27
CA THR A 3 -72.28 11.53 -20.25
C THR A 3 -70.86 11.90 -20.72
N THR A 4 -69.98 11.94 -19.71
CA THR A 4 -68.61 11.38 -19.64
C THR A 4 -67.51 11.80 -20.63
N ASN A 5 -66.51 12.47 -20.02
CA ASN A 5 -65.13 11.99 -19.87
C ASN A 5 -64.33 11.74 -21.17
N ARG A 6 -63.53 12.74 -21.58
CA ARG A 6 -62.37 12.52 -22.46
C ARG A 6 -61.08 12.89 -21.74
N LEU A 7 -60.35 11.80 -21.45
CA LEU A 7 -58.90 11.69 -21.44
C LEU A 7 -58.17 12.57 -20.41
N ARG A 8 -58.08 12.01 -19.20
CA ARG A 8 -57.10 12.35 -18.18
C ARG A 8 -55.72 12.43 -18.83
N THR A 9 -55.19 13.64 -18.93
CA THR A 9 -53.79 13.92 -19.26
C THR A 9 -52.91 13.33 -18.16
N THR A 10 -52.51 12.07 -18.27
CA THR A 10 -51.47 11.48 -17.41
C THR A 10 -50.14 12.03 -17.90
N LEU A 11 -49.80 13.21 -17.39
CA LEU A 11 -48.48 13.82 -17.51
C LEU A 11 -47.46 12.88 -16.85
N GLY A 12 -46.41 12.56 -17.61
CA GLY A 12 -45.49 11.46 -17.36
C GLY A 12 -44.85 11.45 -15.98
N LEU A 13 -44.78 10.25 -15.40
CA LEU A 13 -43.96 9.97 -14.23
C LEU A 13 -42.50 9.92 -14.69
N ALA A 14 -41.80 11.05 -14.61
CA ALA A 14 -40.37 11.11 -14.87
C ALA A 14 -39.64 10.30 -13.78
N LEU A 15 -39.06 9.14 -14.14
CA LEU A 15 -38.14 8.41 -13.29
C LEU A 15 -36.86 9.25 -13.13
N ALA A 16 -36.75 10.01 -12.05
CA ALA A 16 -35.50 10.60 -11.62
C ALA A 16 -34.65 9.51 -10.95
N GLY A 17 -33.86 8.79 -11.74
CA GLY A 17 -32.84 7.88 -11.23
C GLY A 17 -31.69 8.67 -10.64
N VAL A 18 -31.62 8.78 -9.31
CA VAL A 18 -30.42 9.29 -8.63
C VAL A 18 -29.34 8.22 -8.74
N THR A 19 -28.45 8.36 -9.71
CA THR A 19 -27.23 7.56 -9.78
C THR A 19 -26.27 8.08 -8.72
N VAL A 20 -26.23 7.42 -7.55
CA VAL A 20 -25.17 7.63 -6.58
C VAL A 20 -23.93 6.94 -7.13
N THR A 21 -23.12 7.69 -7.88
CA THR A 21 -21.74 7.26 -8.16
C THR A 21 -20.97 7.37 -6.84
N LEU A 22 -20.89 6.25 -6.12
CA LEU A 22 -19.87 6.07 -5.10
C LEU A 22 -18.53 6.13 -5.84
N PHE A 23 -17.97 7.33 -5.97
CA PHE A 23 -16.55 7.49 -6.20
C PHE A 23 -15.89 6.88 -4.97
N THR A 24 -15.61 5.58 -5.04
CA THR A 24 -14.54 4.99 -4.26
C THR A 24 -13.27 5.62 -4.82
N SER A 25 -12.99 6.87 -4.46
CA SER A 25 -11.63 7.35 -4.42
C SER A 25 -10.90 6.25 -3.66
N ALA A 26 -10.10 5.45 -4.35
CA ALA A 26 -9.21 4.52 -3.70
C ALA A 26 -8.38 5.39 -2.78
N CYS A 27 -8.78 5.48 -1.51
CA CYS A 27 -8.02 6.18 -0.50
C CYS A 27 -6.64 5.59 -0.62
N SER A 28 -5.64 6.41 -0.93
CA SER A 28 -4.26 5.96 -1.04
C SER A 28 -3.81 5.58 0.37
N THR A 29 -4.18 4.38 0.79
CA THR A 29 -3.79 3.75 2.04
C THR A 29 -2.58 2.91 1.70
N GLN A 30 -1.46 3.58 1.45
CA GLN A 30 -0.22 2.88 1.26
C GLN A 30 0.16 2.24 2.60
N ASP A 31 0.22 0.91 2.65
CA ASP A 31 0.41 0.18 3.89
C ASP A 31 1.78 0.48 4.51
N ALA A 32 1.85 0.43 5.84
CA ALA A 32 3.13 0.48 6.55
C ALA A 32 3.92 -0.83 6.30
N VAL A 33 5.25 -0.74 6.30
CA VAL A 33 6.09 -1.94 6.11
C VAL A 33 6.01 -2.89 7.29
N CYS A 34 5.92 -2.35 8.51
CA CYS A 34 5.78 -3.10 9.76
C CYS A 34 4.64 -2.55 10.62
N GLY A 35 4.25 -3.31 11.65
CA GLY A 35 3.28 -2.87 12.65
C GLY A 35 3.76 -1.68 13.47
N GLY A 36 2.86 -1.05 14.24
CA GLY A 36 3.19 0.15 15.01
C GLY A 36 4.17 -0.04 16.16
N ASP A 37 4.39 -1.30 16.59
CA ASP A 37 5.27 -1.69 17.69
C ASP A 37 6.51 -2.45 17.16
N GLU A 38 6.75 -2.37 15.85
CA GLU A 38 7.80 -3.07 15.13
C GLU A 38 8.56 -2.12 14.21
N TYR A 39 9.83 -2.42 13.96
CA TYR A 39 10.66 -1.75 12.99
C TYR A 39 11.14 -2.70 11.89
N PRO A 40 11.34 -2.18 10.66
CA PRO A 40 11.83 -3.00 9.57
C PRO A 40 13.32 -3.28 9.74
N VAL A 41 13.72 -4.51 9.43
CA VAL A 41 15.12 -4.95 9.38
C VAL A 41 15.47 -5.47 7.99
N LEU A 42 16.69 -5.20 7.56
CA LEU A 42 17.24 -5.59 6.27
C LEU A 42 17.99 -6.92 6.40
N ARG A 43 17.77 -7.86 5.48
CA ARG A 43 18.58 -9.09 5.42
C ARG A 43 19.98 -8.76 4.91
N VAL A 44 21.02 -9.16 5.64
CA VAL A 44 22.42 -8.92 5.25
C VAL A 44 22.79 -9.76 4.03
N SER A 45 23.47 -9.15 3.07
CA SER A 45 24.00 -9.75 1.84
C SER A 45 22.98 -10.47 0.96
N SER A 46 21.69 -10.16 1.10
CA SER A 46 20.62 -10.77 0.31
C SER A 46 19.40 -9.86 0.24
N ALA A 47 18.48 -10.15 -0.68
CA ALA A 47 17.23 -9.43 -0.80
C ALA A 47 16.28 -9.79 0.36
N GLY A 48 15.43 -8.83 0.70
CA GLY A 48 14.32 -9.02 1.62
C GLY A 48 14.50 -8.31 2.96
N SER A 49 13.38 -8.21 3.66
CA SER A 49 13.22 -7.55 4.94
C SER A 49 12.38 -8.42 5.88
N ALA A 50 12.39 -8.06 7.16
CA ALA A 50 11.49 -8.59 8.16
C ALA A 50 11.10 -7.47 9.13
N CYS A 51 10.17 -7.75 10.05
CA CYS A 51 9.83 -6.85 11.15
C CYS A 51 10.40 -7.44 12.44
N ALA A 52 10.99 -6.58 13.27
CA ALA A 52 11.47 -6.90 14.61
C ALA A 52 10.75 -5.98 15.60
N SER A 53 10.48 -6.45 16.82
CA SER A 53 9.86 -5.63 17.85
C SER A 53 10.81 -4.51 18.30
N ASP A 54 10.29 -3.31 18.57
CA ASP A 54 11.10 -2.12 18.91
C ASP A 54 12.10 -2.31 20.06
N ASP A 55 11.75 -3.18 21.02
CA ASP A 55 12.56 -3.48 22.20
C ASP A 55 13.59 -4.62 21.97
N GLU A 56 13.63 -5.22 20.79
CA GLU A 56 14.51 -6.35 20.46
C GLU A 56 15.63 -5.97 19.48
N GLU A 57 16.77 -6.65 19.60
CA GLU A 57 17.83 -6.58 18.59
C GLU A 57 17.40 -7.29 17.29
N PRO A 58 17.94 -6.89 16.13
CA PRO A 58 17.66 -7.57 14.88
C PRO A 58 17.95 -9.08 14.96
N PRO A 59 17.08 -9.94 14.41
CA PRO A 59 17.34 -11.37 14.33
C PRO A 59 18.65 -11.68 13.62
N LYS A 60 19.26 -12.84 13.93
CA LYS A 60 20.52 -13.26 13.29
C LYS A 60 20.41 -13.25 11.76
N GLY A 61 21.36 -12.60 11.10
CA GLY A 61 21.39 -12.44 9.64
C GLY A 61 20.60 -11.24 9.11
N TYR A 62 20.02 -10.44 10.00
CA TYR A 62 19.41 -9.16 9.70
C TYR A 62 20.18 -8.03 10.39
N ALA A 63 19.99 -6.82 9.89
CA ALA A 63 20.56 -5.61 10.43
C ALA A 63 19.53 -4.48 10.36
N ARG A 64 19.76 -3.43 11.16
CA ARG A 64 19.01 -2.18 11.02
C ARG A 64 19.36 -1.52 9.68
N TYR A 65 18.39 -0.86 9.09
CA TYR A 65 18.64 0.00 7.93
C TYR A 65 19.57 1.16 8.31
N PRO A 66 20.42 1.64 7.38
CA PRO A 66 21.18 2.87 7.59
C PRO A 66 20.25 4.04 7.92
N GLU A 67 20.72 4.95 8.77
CA GLU A 67 19.95 6.14 9.17
C GLU A 67 19.48 6.95 7.95
N GLY A 68 18.22 7.36 7.98
CA GLY A 68 17.59 8.08 6.87
C GLY A 68 17.31 7.24 5.62
N LYS A 69 17.55 5.91 5.67
CA LYS A 69 17.27 4.95 4.60
C LYS A 69 16.33 3.82 5.01
N VAL A 70 15.46 4.10 5.98
CA VAL A 70 14.49 3.15 6.52
C VAL A 70 13.21 3.21 5.69
N PRO A 71 12.66 2.08 5.21
CA PRO A 71 11.36 2.07 4.54
C PRO A 71 10.22 2.19 5.58
N GLU A 72 9.31 3.13 5.36
CA GLU A 72 8.17 3.39 6.24
C GLU A 72 6.87 2.81 5.66
N ARG A 73 6.69 2.92 4.33
CA ARG A 73 5.52 2.42 3.61
C ARG A 73 5.93 1.50 2.47
N VAL A 74 5.09 0.51 2.19
CA VAL A 74 5.23 -0.34 1.00
C VAL A 74 5.30 0.54 -0.24
N ASP A 75 6.21 0.23 -1.17
CA ASP A 75 6.45 0.99 -2.40
C ASP A 75 6.97 2.44 -2.21
N ASP A 76 7.39 2.82 -1.00
CA ASP A 76 8.09 4.08 -0.81
C ASP A 76 9.48 4.07 -1.46
N LYS A 77 10.17 5.21 -1.37
CA LYS A 77 11.50 5.40 -1.96
C LYS A 77 12.49 4.35 -1.44
N TRP A 78 12.49 4.06 -0.15
CA TRP A 78 13.46 3.18 0.48
C TRP A 78 13.08 1.72 0.27
N ASP A 79 11.79 1.38 0.33
CA ASP A 79 11.31 0.03 0.02
C ASP A 79 11.78 -0.37 -1.38
N LYS A 80 11.54 0.48 -2.39
CA LYS A 80 12.01 0.27 -3.76
C LYS A 80 13.53 0.26 -3.90
N TYR A 81 14.23 1.14 -3.19
CA TYR A 81 15.70 1.20 -3.24
C TYR A 81 16.33 -0.12 -2.79
N TRP A 82 15.77 -0.76 -1.77
CA TRP A 82 16.27 -1.99 -1.18
C TRP A 82 15.79 -3.27 -1.90
N GLN A 83 14.88 -3.18 -2.88
CA GLN A 83 14.49 -4.34 -3.69
C GLN A 83 15.67 -4.95 -4.48
N THR A 84 16.68 -4.15 -4.82
CA THR A 84 17.86 -4.59 -5.59
C THR A 84 19.18 -4.41 -4.83
N ARG A 85 19.12 -4.05 -3.56
CA ARG A 85 20.28 -3.66 -2.75
C ARG A 85 20.21 -4.28 -1.37
N SER A 86 21.37 -4.42 -0.75
CA SER A 86 21.49 -4.82 0.66
C SER A 86 22.73 -4.17 1.27
N ILE A 87 23.07 -4.54 2.49
CA ILE A 87 24.37 -4.23 3.11
C ILE A 87 25.18 -5.52 3.24
N ASP A 88 26.50 -5.41 3.13
CA ASP A 88 27.41 -6.51 3.46
C ASP A 88 27.64 -6.63 4.97
N GLU A 89 28.47 -7.60 5.36
CA GLU A 89 28.86 -7.85 6.76
C GLU A 89 29.57 -6.67 7.44
N ASN A 90 30.07 -5.71 6.65
CA ASN A 90 30.76 -4.51 7.13
C ASN A 90 29.81 -3.28 7.14
N GLY A 91 28.53 -3.45 6.79
CA GLY A 91 27.55 -2.37 6.71
C GLY A 91 27.63 -1.53 5.44
N LYS A 92 28.43 -1.93 4.44
CA LYS A 92 28.51 -1.22 3.17
C LYS A 92 27.34 -1.62 2.27
N THR A 93 26.68 -0.63 1.67
CA THR A 93 25.63 -0.91 0.68
C THR A 93 26.21 -1.60 -0.57
N ILE A 94 25.58 -2.71 -0.97
CA ILE A 94 25.91 -3.50 -2.14
C ILE A 94 24.69 -3.63 -3.06
N GLU A 95 24.92 -3.79 -4.36
CA GLU A 95 23.90 -4.20 -5.32
C GLU A 95 23.83 -5.72 -5.35
N LEU A 96 22.62 -6.25 -5.40
CA LEU A 96 22.37 -7.68 -5.50
C LEU A 96 22.38 -8.08 -6.98
N PRO A 97 22.92 -9.26 -7.32
CA PRO A 97 22.82 -9.77 -8.68
C PRO A 97 21.35 -9.93 -9.05
N GLU A 98 20.97 -9.52 -10.27
CA GLU A 98 19.62 -9.77 -10.77
C GLU A 98 19.38 -11.28 -10.75
N LYS A 99 18.26 -11.70 -10.14
CA LYS A 99 17.81 -13.09 -10.29
C LYS A 99 17.45 -13.26 -11.76
N ASN A 100 18.32 -13.92 -12.52
CA ASN A 100 17.91 -14.57 -13.76
C ASN A 100 16.86 -15.61 -13.35
N GLY A 101 15.59 -15.29 -13.60
CA GLY A 101 14.46 -16.20 -13.38
C GLY A 101 14.54 -17.43 -14.24
#